data_AF-A0A2Z5ADL5-F1
#
_entry.id   AF-A0A2Z5ADL5-F1
#
_cell.length_a   1.000
_cell.length_b   1.000
_cell.length_c   1.000
_cell.angle_alpha   90.00
_cell.angle_beta   90.00
_cell.angle_gamma   90.00
#
_symmetry.space_group_name_H-M   'P 1'
#
loop_
_entity.id
_entity.type
_entity.pdbx_description
1 polymer ?
#
loop_
_entity_poly.entity_id
_entity_poly.type
_entity_poly.pdbx_seq_one_letter_code
_entity_poly.pdbx_strand_id
1 'polypeptide(L)'
;MDIGTGGEHYFMALCATQGITANKSQTDRHGWDVLIEVDRAGVPLSQATLHEPVITGVVQIKSTTTSSLKVSVSLSNLRNMASSPLPAFYLLMDYSQGQVPIRAFLRHVDEDLIRQILKRVNKHTVAGDEGNLHKRTMQIDFALGQEIDLHEASALRTEFIRAIGNSQATYTDTKQRFLRSVGYEDGAGKIRFQLVGRESVDAMIEATMGRGGTIEMQDMLVALQRFGLEDPKSHHHTPVGTLVVDPSPPMATGTLTLRSRRTGDNVQVPAAAYVSAMYGRVPSHVLQARIDCGLFDWYLSADGASAKFASTLDPESPVKLEDLHAYLQIVAMLNQPEGLGVEFKFVGRPRVSATINNGSSLPAFPGALELADCLLKIKATFGDRSDLNISLVALLEGSNIIRPFFAYMNQKASARLYWPAGDLTEAYEAVVVTKLDLTVGGKCYLAIIATSGEMTLLPDGRFSMSSKAFDTIYKTVLRPDECRDEETLRHLQQVVDDYSHTLPVLRLASFI
;
A
#
# COMPACT_ATOMS: atom_id res chain seq x y z
N MET A 1 -60.92 0.26 -35.62
CA MET A 1 -59.85 -0.60 -36.19
C MET A 1 -58.84 -0.82 -35.08
N ASP A 2 -58.50 -2.06 -34.77
CA ASP A 2 -57.49 -2.35 -33.76
C ASP A 2 -56.09 -2.15 -34.37
N ILE A 3 -55.57 -0.93 -34.26
CA ILE A 3 -54.25 -0.53 -34.76
C ILE A 3 -53.10 -1.29 -34.09
N GLY A 4 -53.33 -1.87 -32.91
CA GLY A 4 -52.35 -2.71 -32.22
C GLY A 4 -52.13 -4.00 -32.98
N THR A 5 -53.22 -4.77 -33.18
CA THR A 5 -53.20 -6.00 -34.01
C THR A 5 -52.74 -5.72 -35.45
N GLY A 6 -53.12 -4.57 -36.02
CA GLY A 6 -52.65 -4.12 -37.34
C GLY A 6 -51.13 -3.91 -37.41
N GLY A 7 -50.54 -3.26 -36.40
CA GLY A 7 -49.09 -3.06 -36.28
C GLY A 7 -48.32 -4.38 -36.21
N GLU A 8 -48.83 -5.34 -35.44
CA GLU A 8 -48.23 -6.67 -35.33
C GLU A 8 -48.24 -7.42 -36.68
N HIS A 9 -49.39 -7.48 -37.36
CA HIS A 9 -49.48 -8.14 -38.66
C HIS A 9 -48.57 -7.49 -39.71
N TYR A 10 -48.50 -6.16 -39.72
CA TYR A 10 -47.62 -5.44 -40.64
C TYR A 10 -46.14 -5.75 -40.36
N PHE A 11 -45.73 -5.78 -39.08
CA PHE A 11 -44.37 -6.15 -38.72
C PHE A 11 -44.01 -7.59 -39.15
N MET A 12 -44.92 -8.54 -38.98
CA MET A 12 -44.71 -9.93 -39.41
C MET A 12 -44.52 -10.02 -40.94
N ALA A 13 -45.33 -9.28 -41.70
CA ALA A 13 -45.16 -9.19 -43.15
C ALA A 13 -43.82 -8.56 -43.53
N LEU A 14 -43.42 -7.48 -42.84
CA LEU A 14 -42.14 -6.81 -43.04
C LEU A 14 -40.97 -7.78 -42.78
N CYS A 15 -40.98 -8.51 -41.66
CA CYS A 15 -39.96 -9.52 -41.35
C CYS A 15 -39.83 -10.59 -42.46
N ALA A 16 -40.97 -11.11 -42.96
CA ALA A 16 -40.99 -12.09 -44.03
C ALA A 16 -40.34 -11.55 -45.32
N THR A 17 -40.59 -10.29 -45.67
CA THR A 17 -39.99 -9.65 -46.86
C THR A 17 -38.48 -9.37 -46.72
N GLN A 18 -37.98 -9.23 -45.50
CA GLN A 18 -36.57 -8.92 -45.22
C GLN A 18 -35.74 -10.15 -44.79
N GLY A 19 -36.29 -11.36 -44.94
CA GLY A 19 -35.63 -12.61 -44.58
C GLY A 19 -35.33 -12.74 -43.09
N ILE A 20 -36.24 -12.24 -42.25
CA ILE A 20 -36.22 -12.37 -40.79
C ILE A 20 -37.32 -13.36 -40.40
N THR A 21 -36.98 -14.41 -39.65
CA THR A 21 -37.98 -15.33 -39.10
C THR A 21 -38.62 -14.67 -37.88
N ALA A 22 -39.95 -14.55 -37.88
CA ALA A 22 -40.70 -13.92 -36.81
C ALA A 22 -41.73 -14.89 -36.24
N ASN A 23 -41.76 -15.04 -34.92
CA ASN A 23 -42.67 -15.92 -34.19
C ASN A 23 -43.50 -15.10 -33.20
N LYS A 24 -44.81 -15.02 -33.43
CA LYS A 24 -45.74 -14.27 -32.57
C LYS A 24 -45.98 -15.00 -31.24
N SER A 25 -46.01 -14.27 -30.13
CA SER A 25 -46.40 -14.82 -28.84
C SER A 25 -47.90 -15.13 -28.81
N GLN A 26 -48.27 -16.34 -28.39
CA GLN A 26 -49.68 -16.74 -28.26
C GLN A 26 -50.31 -16.28 -26.94
N THR A 27 -49.50 -15.89 -25.96
CA THR A 27 -49.97 -15.43 -24.65
C THR A 27 -49.03 -14.34 -24.12
N ASP A 28 -49.58 -13.17 -23.80
CA ASP A 28 -48.84 -12.00 -23.31
C ASP A 28 -48.45 -12.16 -21.83
N ARG A 29 -47.52 -13.09 -21.55
CA ARG A 29 -46.97 -13.33 -20.20
C ARG A 29 -45.58 -12.76 -20.01
N HIS A 30 -44.83 -12.59 -21.10
CA HIS A 30 -43.41 -12.26 -21.05
C HIS A 30 -43.09 -10.81 -21.45
N GLY A 31 -44.10 -10.03 -21.87
CA GLY A 31 -43.96 -8.61 -22.17
C GLY A 31 -43.26 -8.31 -23.50
N TRP A 32 -43.41 -9.20 -24.48
CA TRP A 32 -43.02 -9.00 -25.87
C TRP A 32 -44.03 -9.67 -26.79
N ASP A 33 -44.18 -9.14 -28.01
CA ASP A 33 -45.19 -9.60 -28.96
C ASP A 33 -44.60 -10.59 -29.96
N VAL A 34 -43.32 -10.41 -30.34
CA VAL A 34 -42.65 -11.22 -31.36
C VAL A 34 -41.23 -11.63 -30.94
N LEU A 35 -40.87 -12.88 -31.17
CA LEU A 35 -39.50 -13.39 -31.16
C LEU A 35 -38.97 -13.39 -32.59
N ILE A 36 -37.80 -12.80 -32.81
CA ILE A 36 -37.17 -12.72 -34.12
C ILE A 36 -35.90 -13.56 -34.18
N GLU A 37 -35.63 -14.15 -35.34
CA GLU A 37 -34.35 -14.80 -35.67
C GLU A 37 -33.83 -14.19 -36.97
N VAL A 38 -32.59 -13.71 -36.92
CA VAL A 38 -31.93 -13.02 -38.02
C VAL A 38 -30.70 -13.81 -38.43
N ASP A 39 -30.72 -14.37 -39.63
CA ASP A 39 -29.56 -15.07 -40.17
C ASP A 39 -28.42 -14.08 -40.48
N ARG A 40 -27.17 -14.54 -40.35
CA ARG A 40 -26.01 -13.76 -40.80
C ARG A 40 -25.78 -14.07 -42.27
N ALA A 41 -26.21 -13.18 -43.16
CA ALA A 41 -25.89 -13.32 -44.57
C ALA A 41 -24.38 -13.12 -44.77
N GLY A 42 -23.69 -14.12 -45.34
CA GLY A 42 -22.30 -13.97 -45.80
C GLY A 42 -21.17 -14.25 -44.81
N VAL A 43 -21.43 -14.77 -43.60
CA VAL A 43 -20.38 -15.27 -42.70
C VAL A 43 -20.17 -16.77 -42.97
N PRO A 44 -19.07 -17.19 -43.62
CA PRO A 44 -18.82 -18.60 -43.86
C PRO A 44 -18.66 -19.34 -42.52
N LEU A 45 -19.27 -20.52 -42.42
CA LEU A 45 -19.08 -21.40 -41.28
C LEU A 45 -17.59 -21.74 -41.18
N SER A 46 -16.97 -21.45 -40.04
CA SER A 46 -15.56 -21.72 -39.78
C SER A 46 -15.43 -22.48 -38.46
N GLN A 47 -14.28 -23.12 -38.21
CA GLN A 47 -14.00 -23.73 -36.91
C GLN A 47 -14.14 -22.72 -35.76
N ALA A 48 -13.83 -21.44 -36.01
CA ALA A 48 -13.95 -20.38 -35.02
C ALA A 48 -15.39 -19.91 -34.78
N THR A 49 -16.33 -20.15 -35.70
CA THR A 49 -17.73 -19.67 -35.63
C THR A 49 -18.75 -20.79 -35.47
N LEU A 50 -18.30 -22.03 -35.32
CA LEU A 50 -19.14 -23.22 -35.21
C LEU A 50 -20.07 -23.24 -33.99
N HIS A 51 -19.68 -22.52 -32.93
CA HIS A 51 -20.42 -22.40 -31.67
C HIS A 51 -21.31 -21.14 -31.61
N GLU A 52 -21.28 -20.29 -32.64
CA GLU A 52 -22.05 -19.04 -32.66
C GLU A 52 -23.53 -19.32 -32.99
N PRO A 53 -24.47 -18.94 -32.12
CA PRO A 53 -25.88 -19.12 -32.40
C PRO A 53 -26.38 -18.08 -33.41
N VAL A 54 -27.51 -18.41 -34.05
CA VAL A 54 -28.30 -17.44 -34.83
C VAL A 54 -28.66 -16.26 -33.93
N ILE A 55 -28.73 -15.07 -34.53
CA ILE A 55 -29.11 -13.88 -33.79
C ILE A 55 -30.60 -13.97 -33.45
N THR A 56 -30.92 -14.04 -32.16
CA THR A 56 -32.30 -14.13 -31.67
C THR A 56 -32.61 -12.95 -30.77
N GLY A 57 -33.75 -12.30 -30.97
CA GLY A 57 -34.19 -11.14 -30.19
C GLY A 57 -35.68 -11.12 -29.92
N VAL A 58 -36.13 -10.26 -29.00
CA VAL A 58 -37.55 -10.04 -28.69
C VAL A 58 -37.97 -8.62 -29.04
N VAL A 59 -39.17 -8.46 -29.57
CA VAL A 59 -39.71 -7.17 -30.01
C VAL A 59 -41.09 -6.94 -29.39
N GLN A 60 -41.27 -5.78 -28.77
CA GLN A 60 -42.58 -5.27 -28.37
C GLN A 60 -43.02 -4.20 -29.37
N ILE A 61 -44.20 -4.39 -29.93
CA ILE A 61 -44.79 -3.52 -30.95
C ILE A 61 -45.78 -2.57 -30.27
N LYS A 62 -45.72 -1.31 -30.68
CA LYS A 62 -46.67 -0.25 -30.30
C LYS A 62 -47.08 0.49 -31.56
N SER A 63 -48.32 0.92 -31.61
CA SER A 63 -48.87 1.70 -32.73
C SER A 63 -49.37 3.04 -32.21
N THR A 64 -49.16 4.11 -32.98
CA THR A 64 -49.67 5.46 -32.68
C THR A 64 -50.40 6.03 -33.89
N THR A 65 -51.50 6.74 -33.65
CA THR A 65 -52.18 7.58 -34.65
C THR A 65 -51.79 9.06 -34.52
N THR A 66 -50.94 9.37 -33.54
CA THR A 66 -50.39 10.72 -33.31
C THR A 66 -48.95 10.77 -33.75
N SER A 67 -48.46 11.97 -34.08
CA SER A 67 -47.04 12.21 -34.38
C SER A 67 -46.12 12.15 -33.14
N SER A 68 -46.65 11.81 -31.96
CA SER A 68 -45.85 11.68 -30.74
C SER A 68 -44.97 10.43 -30.81
N LEU A 69 -43.66 10.65 -30.65
CA LEU A 69 -42.65 9.59 -30.53
C LEU A 69 -42.46 9.12 -29.09
N LYS A 70 -43.32 9.54 -28.16
CA LYS A 70 -43.23 9.15 -26.75
C LYS A 70 -44.39 8.24 -26.37
N VAL A 71 -44.06 7.03 -25.91
CA VAL A 71 -45.06 6.03 -25.51
C VAL A 71 -44.85 5.64 -24.06
N SER A 72 -45.95 5.65 -23.30
CA SER A 72 -45.98 5.18 -21.91
C SER A 72 -46.04 3.66 -21.87
N VAL A 73 -45.04 3.02 -21.25
CA VAL A 73 -44.96 1.55 -21.09
C VAL A 73 -44.90 1.20 -19.61
N SER A 74 -45.56 0.11 -19.22
CA SER A 74 -45.57 -0.34 -17.82
C SER A 74 -44.17 -0.77 -17.35
N LEU A 75 -43.85 -0.51 -16.08
CA LEU A 75 -42.54 -0.86 -15.53
C LEU A 75 -42.33 -2.38 -15.46
N SER A 76 -43.40 -3.18 -15.35
CA SER A 76 -43.29 -4.64 -15.43
C SER A 76 -42.82 -5.11 -16.81
N ASN A 77 -43.37 -4.55 -17.89
CA ASN A 77 -42.96 -4.85 -19.26
C ASN A 77 -41.52 -4.39 -19.53
N LEU A 78 -41.20 -3.15 -19.16
CA LEU A 78 -39.85 -2.60 -19.27
C LEU A 78 -38.81 -3.42 -18.52
N ARG A 79 -39.12 -3.84 -17.28
CA ARG A 79 -38.24 -4.70 -16.49
C ARG A 79 -37.98 -6.01 -17.22
N ASN A 80 -39.01 -6.68 -17.71
CA ASN A 80 -38.88 -7.96 -18.42
C ASN A 80 -37.98 -7.82 -19.66
N MET A 81 -38.21 -6.77 -20.47
CA MET A 81 -37.41 -6.47 -21.67
C MET A 81 -35.95 -6.14 -21.33
N ALA A 82 -35.71 -5.36 -20.27
CA ALA A 82 -34.37 -5.02 -19.81
C ALA A 82 -33.61 -6.24 -19.24
N SER A 83 -34.27 -7.08 -18.43
CA SER A 83 -33.65 -8.24 -17.78
C SER A 83 -33.46 -9.46 -18.69
N SER A 84 -34.08 -9.47 -19.87
CA SER A 84 -33.93 -10.56 -20.84
C SER A 84 -32.46 -10.70 -21.28
N PRO A 85 -31.89 -11.92 -21.31
CA PRO A 85 -30.55 -12.16 -21.86
C PRO A 85 -30.49 -11.93 -23.38
N LEU A 86 -31.64 -11.95 -24.06
CA LEU A 86 -31.74 -11.68 -25.48
C LEU A 86 -31.73 -10.17 -25.76
N PRO A 87 -31.22 -9.75 -26.93
CA PRO A 87 -31.54 -8.46 -27.53
C PRO A 87 -33.03 -8.17 -27.46
N ALA A 88 -33.39 -6.98 -26.99
CA ALA A 88 -34.78 -6.57 -26.80
C ALA A 88 -35.01 -5.22 -27.48
N PHE A 89 -36.15 -5.08 -28.14
CA PHE A 89 -36.48 -3.89 -28.92
C PHE A 89 -37.92 -3.46 -28.69
N TYR A 90 -38.14 -2.16 -28.72
CA TYR A 90 -39.47 -1.58 -28.90
C TYR A 90 -39.58 -1.06 -30.33
N LEU A 91 -40.70 -1.33 -30.98
CA LEU A 91 -41.01 -0.83 -32.31
C LEU A 91 -42.26 0.03 -32.25
N LEU A 92 -42.17 1.28 -32.71
CA LEU A 92 -43.31 2.17 -32.84
C LEU A 92 -43.71 2.29 -34.31
N MET A 93 -44.92 1.84 -34.64
CA MET A 93 -45.53 2.00 -35.96
C MET A 93 -46.38 3.28 -36.00
N ASP A 94 -46.09 4.17 -36.94
CA ASP A 94 -46.77 5.46 -37.12
C ASP A 94 -47.88 5.35 -38.18
N TYR A 95 -49.14 5.41 -37.72
CA TYR A 95 -50.38 5.39 -38.52
C TYR A 95 -51.01 6.79 -38.65
N SER A 96 -50.27 7.87 -38.40
CA SER A 96 -50.82 9.23 -38.35
C SER A 96 -51.50 9.71 -39.64
N GLN A 97 -51.20 9.13 -40.82
CA GLN A 97 -51.82 9.54 -42.09
C GLN A 97 -52.62 8.43 -42.80
N GLY A 98 -53.00 7.34 -42.13
CA GLY A 98 -53.87 6.34 -42.76
C GLY A 98 -53.89 4.95 -42.12
N GLN A 99 -54.35 3.97 -42.90
CA GLN A 99 -54.50 2.57 -42.48
C GLN A 99 -53.23 1.72 -42.66
N VAL A 100 -52.20 2.28 -43.30
CA VAL A 100 -50.89 1.66 -43.50
C VAL A 100 -49.86 2.51 -42.76
N PRO A 101 -48.93 1.91 -42.01
CA PRO A 101 -47.91 2.68 -41.32
C PRO A 101 -46.96 3.30 -42.35
N ILE A 102 -46.60 4.56 -42.13
CA ILE A 102 -45.74 5.32 -43.07
C ILE A 102 -44.31 5.32 -42.59
N ARG A 103 -44.10 5.25 -41.27
CA ARG A 103 -42.79 5.19 -40.63
C ARG A 103 -42.82 4.20 -39.49
N ALA A 104 -41.66 3.63 -39.19
CA ALA A 104 -41.46 2.86 -37.98
C ALA A 104 -40.21 3.32 -37.24
N PHE A 105 -40.22 3.29 -35.91
CA PHE A 105 -39.07 3.66 -35.09
C PHE A 105 -38.67 2.49 -34.21
N LEU A 106 -37.44 2.02 -34.37
CA LEU A 106 -36.86 0.93 -33.60
C LEU A 106 -36.02 1.50 -32.45
N ARG A 107 -36.44 1.25 -31.21
CA ARG A 107 -35.65 1.58 -30.01
C ARG A 107 -35.07 0.31 -29.42
N HIS A 108 -33.75 0.18 -29.49
CA HIS A 108 -33.02 -0.87 -28.80
C HIS A 108 -33.06 -0.66 -27.28
N VAL A 109 -33.25 -1.73 -26.53
CA VAL A 109 -33.08 -1.76 -25.08
C VAL A 109 -31.59 -1.89 -24.77
N ASP A 110 -30.88 -0.80 -25.06
CA ASP A 110 -29.45 -0.60 -24.86
C ASP A 110 -29.09 -0.38 -23.38
N GLU A 111 -27.79 -0.27 -23.07
CA GLU A 111 -27.29 -0.09 -21.70
C GLU A 111 -27.88 1.16 -21.02
N ASP A 112 -28.04 2.26 -21.75
CA ASP A 112 -28.60 3.51 -21.23
C ASP A 112 -30.08 3.36 -20.86
N LEU A 113 -30.88 2.73 -21.73
CA LEU A 113 -32.28 2.48 -21.44
C LEU A 113 -32.43 1.46 -20.31
N ILE A 114 -31.61 0.40 -20.28
CA ILE A 114 -31.56 -0.57 -19.16
C ILE A 114 -31.27 0.15 -17.85
N ARG A 115 -30.26 1.02 -17.79
CA ARG A 115 -29.91 1.81 -16.60
C ARG A 115 -31.10 2.64 -16.12
N GLN A 116 -31.80 3.33 -17.02
CA GLN A 116 -32.98 4.13 -16.69
C GLN A 116 -34.13 3.27 -16.15
N ILE A 117 -34.43 2.15 -16.81
CA ILE A 117 -35.47 1.21 -16.40
C ILE A 117 -35.16 0.67 -15.01
N LEU A 118 -33.97 0.10 -14.81
CA LEU A 118 -33.58 -0.52 -13.54
C LEU A 118 -33.51 0.49 -12.41
N LYS A 119 -33.03 1.72 -12.66
CA LYS A 119 -33.06 2.81 -11.66
C LYS A 119 -34.50 3.16 -11.24
N ARG A 120 -35.42 3.24 -12.20
CA ARG A 120 -36.83 3.54 -11.93
C ARG A 120 -37.54 2.39 -11.20
N VAL A 121 -37.26 1.14 -11.56
CA VAL A 121 -37.76 -0.06 -10.88
C VAL A 121 -37.23 -0.10 -9.45
N ASN A 122 -35.91 0.08 -9.26
CA ASN A 122 -35.27 0.07 -7.95
C ASN A 122 -35.88 1.12 -7.01
N LYS A 123 -36.18 2.33 -7.50
CA LYS A 123 -36.87 3.37 -6.73
C LYS A 123 -38.23 2.91 -6.17
N HIS A 124 -38.99 2.13 -6.92
CA HIS A 124 -40.28 1.60 -6.46
C HIS A 124 -40.13 0.37 -5.57
N THR A 125 -39.14 -0.49 -5.84
CA THR A 125 -38.82 -1.63 -4.98
C THR A 125 -38.41 -1.16 -3.58
N VAL A 126 -37.51 -0.17 -3.48
CA VAL A 126 -37.09 0.43 -2.20
C VAL A 126 -38.26 1.10 -1.47
N ALA A 127 -39.24 1.64 -2.19
CA ALA A 127 -40.45 2.21 -1.60
C ALA A 127 -41.50 1.16 -1.16
N GLY A 128 -41.22 -0.14 -1.32
CA GLY A 128 -42.15 -1.23 -1.00
C GLY A 128 -43.26 -1.44 -2.03
N ASP A 129 -43.15 -0.83 -3.22
CA ASP A 129 -44.18 -0.77 -4.26
C ASP A 129 -43.96 -1.84 -5.37
N GLU A 130 -43.18 -2.87 -5.08
CA GLU A 130 -42.74 -3.92 -6.02
C GLU A 130 -43.88 -4.72 -6.67
N GLY A 131 -44.99 -4.93 -5.96
CA GLY A 131 -46.19 -5.59 -6.50
C GLY A 131 -46.99 -4.76 -7.50
N ASN A 132 -46.74 -3.43 -7.56
CA ASN A 132 -47.52 -2.48 -8.35
C ASN A 132 -46.81 -2.02 -9.62
N LEU A 133 -45.70 -2.64 -10.03
CA LEU A 133 -44.95 -2.24 -11.23
C LEU A 133 -45.79 -2.23 -12.51
N HIS A 134 -46.81 -3.09 -12.62
CA HIS A 134 -47.73 -3.12 -13.76
C HIS A 134 -48.64 -1.88 -13.84
N LYS A 135 -48.87 -1.17 -12.73
CA LYS A 135 -49.67 0.08 -12.66
C LYS A 135 -48.82 1.34 -12.82
N ARG A 136 -47.50 1.21 -12.80
CA ARG A 136 -46.55 2.31 -12.96
C ARG A 136 -46.00 2.29 -14.37
N THR A 137 -45.76 3.46 -14.95
CA THR A 137 -45.22 3.56 -16.31
C THR A 137 -43.96 4.43 -16.37
N MET A 138 -43.22 4.26 -17.47
CA MET A 138 -42.14 5.14 -17.91
C MET A 138 -42.35 5.42 -19.39
N GLN A 139 -42.04 6.64 -19.82
CA GLN A 139 -42.10 6.97 -21.23
C GLN A 139 -40.84 6.50 -21.94
N ILE A 140 -41.02 5.80 -23.05
CA ILE A 140 -39.97 5.49 -24.01
C ILE A 140 -40.01 6.56 -25.08
N ASP A 141 -38.86 7.22 -25.29
CA ASP A 141 -38.69 8.19 -26.37
C ASP A 141 -38.08 7.51 -27.59
N PHE A 142 -38.89 7.35 -28.63
CA PHE A 142 -38.50 6.74 -29.89
C PHE A 142 -37.66 7.68 -30.77
N ALA A 143 -37.58 8.98 -30.45
CA ALA A 143 -36.67 9.90 -31.13
C ALA A 143 -35.18 9.57 -30.86
N LEU A 144 -34.90 8.82 -29.79
CA LEU A 144 -33.57 8.26 -29.48
C LEU A 144 -33.33 6.89 -30.15
N GLY A 145 -34.32 6.37 -30.88
CA GLY A 145 -34.20 5.16 -31.67
C GLY A 145 -33.76 5.45 -33.11
N GLN A 146 -33.87 4.42 -33.95
CA GLN A 146 -33.64 4.52 -35.37
C GLN A 146 -34.97 4.55 -36.13
N GLU A 147 -35.13 5.49 -37.05
CA GLU A 147 -36.21 5.45 -38.03
C GLU A 147 -35.91 4.38 -39.09
N ILE A 148 -36.87 3.49 -39.31
CA ILE A 148 -36.81 2.41 -40.28
C ILE A 148 -37.60 2.86 -41.51
N ASP A 149 -36.91 2.95 -42.65
CA ASP A 149 -37.57 3.11 -43.94
C ASP A 149 -38.29 1.81 -44.30
N LEU A 150 -39.63 1.88 -44.34
CA LEU A 150 -40.48 0.74 -44.64
C LEU A 150 -40.42 0.32 -46.12
N HIS A 151 -39.84 1.15 -47.00
CA HIS A 151 -39.67 0.86 -48.42
C HIS A 151 -38.34 0.17 -48.75
N GLU A 152 -37.37 0.20 -47.85
CA GLU A 152 -36.06 -0.42 -48.05
C GLU A 152 -36.07 -1.90 -47.63
N ALA A 153 -35.70 -2.78 -48.57
CA ALA A 153 -35.80 -4.24 -48.42
C ALA A 153 -34.88 -4.87 -47.34
N SER A 154 -33.99 -4.10 -46.72
CA SER A 154 -33.05 -4.58 -45.70
C SER A 154 -32.92 -3.70 -44.45
N ALA A 155 -33.64 -2.58 -44.36
CA ALA A 155 -33.43 -1.59 -43.30
C ALA A 155 -33.59 -2.17 -41.89
N LEU A 156 -34.65 -2.96 -41.66
CA LEU A 156 -34.93 -3.55 -40.34
C LEU A 156 -33.89 -4.61 -39.97
N ARG A 157 -33.50 -5.46 -40.94
CA ARG A 157 -32.47 -6.48 -40.75
C ARG A 157 -31.12 -5.88 -40.39
N THR A 158 -30.69 -4.88 -41.15
CA THR A 158 -29.44 -4.16 -40.93
C THR A 158 -29.40 -3.56 -39.53
N GLU A 159 -30.54 -3.04 -39.06
CA GLU A 159 -30.61 -2.42 -37.75
C GLU A 159 -30.56 -3.39 -36.58
N PHE A 160 -31.19 -4.56 -36.68
CA PHE A 160 -31.01 -5.61 -35.67
C PHE A 160 -29.55 -6.07 -35.60
N ILE A 161 -28.90 -6.29 -36.75
CA ILE A 161 -27.50 -6.70 -36.79
C ILE A 161 -26.60 -5.60 -36.21
N ARG A 162 -26.84 -4.33 -36.56
CA ARG A 162 -26.07 -3.19 -36.04
C ARG A 162 -26.17 -3.09 -34.51
N ALA A 163 -27.36 -3.25 -33.94
CA ALA A 163 -27.59 -3.16 -32.50
C ALA A 163 -27.00 -4.32 -31.69
N ILE A 164 -26.94 -5.52 -32.28
CA ILE A 164 -26.47 -6.74 -31.62
C ILE A 164 -24.97 -6.97 -31.83
N GLY A 165 -24.46 -6.50 -32.98
CA GLY A 165 -23.09 -6.72 -33.41
C GLY A 165 -22.88 -8.11 -34.02
N ASN A 166 -21.61 -8.49 -34.12
CA ASN A 166 -21.19 -9.67 -34.89
C ASN A 166 -21.35 -11.01 -34.15
N SER A 167 -21.73 -11.02 -32.87
CA SER A 167 -21.83 -12.24 -32.05
C SER A 167 -22.96 -12.13 -31.02
N GLN A 168 -23.98 -12.99 -31.16
CA GLN A 168 -25.07 -13.09 -30.20
C GLN A 168 -24.55 -13.51 -28.81
N ALA A 169 -23.60 -14.44 -28.77
CA ALA A 169 -23.00 -14.90 -27.52
C ALA A 169 -22.29 -13.74 -26.80
N THR A 170 -21.51 -12.95 -27.55
CA THR A 170 -20.82 -11.75 -27.03
C THR A 170 -21.81 -10.70 -26.52
N TYR A 171 -22.90 -10.46 -27.26
CA TYR A 171 -23.94 -9.53 -26.84
C TYR A 171 -24.58 -9.98 -25.52
N THR A 172 -24.98 -11.25 -25.42
CA THR A 172 -25.61 -11.79 -24.20
C THR A 172 -24.66 -11.73 -23.01
N ASP A 173 -23.38 -12.09 -23.17
CA ASP A 173 -22.39 -12.02 -22.09
C ASP A 173 -22.17 -10.57 -21.62
N THR A 174 -22.00 -9.64 -22.56
CA THR A 174 -21.84 -8.20 -22.27
C THR A 174 -23.06 -7.66 -21.51
N LYS A 175 -24.27 -7.94 -22.01
CA LYS A 175 -25.52 -7.50 -21.36
C LYS A 175 -25.68 -8.11 -19.97
N GLN A 176 -25.37 -9.39 -19.78
CA GLN A 176 -25.45 -10.05 -18.47
C GLN A 176 -24.45 -9.46 -17.47
N ARG A 177 -23.22 -9.19 -17.91
CA ARG A 177 -22.21 -8.50 -17.09
C ARG A 177 -22.68 -7.11 -16.68
N PHE A 178 -23.20 -6.34 -17.63
CA PHE A 178 -23.76 -5.01 -17.37
C PHE A 178 -24.93 -5.06 -16.38
N LEU A 179 -25.90 -5.97 -16.56
CA LEU A 179 -27.04 -6.13 -15.65
C LEU A 179 -26.64 -6.44 -14.20
N ARG A 180 -25.51 -7.15 -14.00
CA ARG A 180 -24.98 -7.47 -12.67
C ARG A 180 -24.28 -6.27 -12.02
N SER A 181 -23.62 -5.41 -12.80
CA SER A 181 -22.83 -4.28 -12.27
C SER A 181 -23.58 -2.96 -12.23
N VAL A 182 -24.57 -2.74 -13.11
CA VAL A 182 -25.23 -1.44 -13.25
C VAL A 182 -25.96 -1.02 -11.98
N GLY A 183 -25.68 0.19 -11.50
CA GLY A 183 -26.20 0.71 -10.24
C GLY A 183 -25.33 0.39 -9.02
N TYR A 184 -24.20 -0.30 -9.18
CA TYR A 184 -23.24 -0.55 -8.09
C TYR A 184 -21.93 0.23 -8.26
N GLU A 185 -21.92 1.25 -9.11
CA GLU A 185 -20.72 2.05 -9.40
C GLU A 185 -20.17 2.75 -8.13
N ASP A 186 -21.06 3.12 -7.20
CA ASP A 186 -20.71 3.74 -5.91
C ASP A 186 -20.58 2.71 -4.75
N GLY A 187 -20.49 1.42 -5.08
CA GLY A 187 -20.43 0.30 -4.13
C GLY A 187 -21.79 -0.35 -3.84
N ALA A 188 -21.74 -1.63 -3.46
CA ALA A 188 -22.92 -2.47 -3.26
C ALA A 188 -23.57 -2.39 -1.87
N GLY A 189 -22.93 -1.69 -0.94
CA GLY A 189 -23.43 -1.54 0.41
C GLY A 189 -22.92 -0.27 1.07
N LYS A 190 -23.57 0.10 2.16
CA LYS A 190 -23.27 1.26 2.97
C LYS A 190 -23.26 0.84 4.42
N ILE A 191 -22.22 1.26 5.12
CA ILE A 191 -22.05 1.03 6.55
C ILE A 191 -22.11 2.40 7.23
N ARG A 192 -23.03 2.54 8.19
CA ARG A 192 -23.04 3.65 9.14
C ARG A 192 -22.66 3.10 10.50
N PHE A 193 -21.88 3.85 11.26
CA PHE A 193 -21.47 3.49 12.61
C PHE A 193 -21.14 4.78 13.38
N GLN A 194 -21.03 4.64 14.69
CA GLN A 194 -20.61 5.70 15.60
C GLN A 194 -19.26 5.34 16.24
N LEU A 195 -18.42 6.35 16.41
CA LEU A 195 -17.23 6.28 17.24
C LEU A 195 -17.52 7.06 18.52
N VAL A 196 -17.43 6.39 19.66
CA VAL A 196 -17.73 6.99 20.96
C VAL A 196 -16.43 7.34 21.66
N GLY A 197 -16.31 8.59 22.09
CA GLY A 197 -15.12 9.10 22.78
C GLY A 197 -14.00 9.53 21.83
N ARG A 198 -13.11 10.39 22.35
CA ARG A 198 -11.96 10.91 21.61
C ARG A 198 -10.95 9.80 21.26
N GLU A 199 -10.77 8.84 22.18
CA GLU A 199 -9.86 7.70 22.01
C GLU A 199 -10.18 6.87 20.76
N SER A 200 -11.46 6.62 20.47
CA SER A 200 -11.89 5.88 19.27
C SER A 200 -11.59 6.63 17.97
N VAL A 201 -11.69 7.96 17.98
CA VAL A 201 -11.34 8.81 16.82
C VAL A 201 -9.83 8.81 16.61
N ASP A 202 -9.07 9.01 17.68
CA ASP A 202 -7.60 8.99 17.64
C ASP A 202 -7.10 7.60 17.17
N ALA A 203 -7.69 6.50 17.67
CA ALA A 203 -7.40 5.14 17.24
C ALA A 203 -7.69 4.93 15.74
N MET A 204 -8.79 5.49 15.21
CA MET A 204 -9.09 5.40 13.78
C MET A 204 -8.08 6.19 12.93
N ILE A 205 -7.66 7.36 13.39
CA ILE A 205 -6.65 8.16 12.70
C ILE A 205 -5.30 7.42 12.71
N GLU A 206 -4.84 6.93 13.86
CA GLU A 206 -3.59 6.15 13.97
C GLU A 206 -3.62 4.87 13.13
N ALA A 207 -4.72 4.11 13.18
CA ALA A 207 -4.86 2.87 12.42
C ALA A 207 -4.77 3.12 10.90
N THR A 208 -5.27 4.27 10.43
CA THR A 208 -5.22 4.66 9.01
C THR A 208 -3.91 5.36 8.61
N MET A 209 -2.94 5.52 9.51
CA MET A 209 -1.60 6.06 9.26
C MET A 209 -0.53 4.95 9.08
N GLY A 210 -0.91 3.86 8.43
CA GLY A 210 0.00 2.80 7.97
C GLY A 210 0.33 1.71 8.98
N ARG A 211 0.01 1.88 10.27
CA ARG A 211 0.24 0.83 11.29
C ARG A 211 -0.84 -0.25 11.31
N GLY A 212 -2.02 0.06 10.76
CA GLY A 212 -3.21 -0.76 10.99
C GLY A 212 -3.66 -0.69 12.44
N GLY A 213 -4.73 -1.40 12.77
CA GLY A 213 -5.26 -1.40 14.11
C GLY A 213 -6.69 -1.92 14.16
N THR A 214 -7.18 -2.05 15.39
CA THR A 214 -8.54 -2.49 15.68
C THR A 214 -9.32 -1.32 16.27
N ILE A 215 -10.49 -1.04 15.72
CA ILE A 215 -11.36 0.06 16.15
C ILE A 215 -12.70 -0.54 16.53
N GLU A 216 -13.14 -0.28 17.76
CA GLU A 216 -14.49 -0.61 18.19
C GLU A 216 -15.49 0.40 17.60
N MET A 217 -16.54 -0.13 17.00
CA MET A 217 -17.62 0.63 16.41
C MET A 217 -18.90 0.36 17.19
N GLN A 218 -19.71 1.40 17.37
CA GLN A 218 -21.02 1.30 18.01
C GLN A 218 -22.12 1.61 17.02
N ASP A 219 -23.32 1.10 17.28
CA ASP A 219 -24.53 1.41 16.53
C ASP A 219 -24.34 1.24 15.01
N MET A 220 -23.90 0.04 14.62
CA MET A 220 -23.63 -0.26 13.23
C MET A 220 -24.93 -0.55 12.48
N LEU A 221 -25.10 0.12 11.35
CA LEU A 221 -26.15 -0.14 10.39
C LEU A 221 -25.51 -0.47 9.04
N VAL A 222 -25.72 -1.71 8.59
CA VAL A 222 -25.30 -2.18 7.27
C VAL A 222 -26.53 -2.28 6.37
N ALA A 223 -26.45 -1.70 5.18
CA ALA A 223 -27.49 -1.79 4.17
C ALA A 223 -26.88 -2.06 2.80
N LEU A 224 -27.47 -2.95 2.02
CA LEU A 224 -27.18 -3.05 0.60
C LEU A 224 -27.75 -1.82 -0.11
N GLN A 225 -27.06 -1.34 -1.13
CA GLN A 225 -27.55 -0.24 -1.96
C GLN A 225 -27.37 -0.53 -3.44
N ARG A 226 -28.28 0.00 -4.25
CA ARG A 226 -28.18 0.04 -5.71
C ARG A 226 -28.72 1.36 -6.22
N PHE A 227 -28.06 1.95 -7.22
CA PHE A 227 -28.33 3.29 -7.74
C PHE A 227 -28.36 4.37 -6.63
N GLY A 228 -27.52 4.20 -5.60
CA GLY A 228 -27.46 5.09 -4.43
C GLY A 228 -28.67 5.02 -3.49
N LEU A 229 -29.58 4.06 -3.69
CA LEU A 229 -30.73 3.82 -2.82
C LEU A 229 -30.48 2.57 -1.97
N GLU A 230 -30.61 2.72 -0.66
CA GLU A 230 -30.50 1.63 0.31
C GLU A 230 -31.73 0.73 0.23
N ASP A 231 -31.54 -0.58 0.29
CA ASP A 231 -32.62 -1.57 0.39
C ASP A 231 -33.05 -1.70 1.86
N PRO A 232 -34.26 -1.22 2.24
CA PRO A 232 -34.72 -1.27 3.62
C PRO A 232 -34.82 -2.70 4.18
N LYS A 233 -35.02 -3.69 3.31
CA LYS A 233 -35.10 -5.11 3.70
C LYS A 233 -33.74 -5.72 4.03
N SER A 234 -32.67 -5.08 3.58
CA SER A 234 -31.29 -5.50 3.83
C SER A 234 -30.68 -4.88 5.08
N HIS A 235 -31.42 -4.00 5.78
CA HIS A 235 -30.94 -3.32 6.97
C HIS A 235 -30.61 -4.33 8.07
N HIS A 236 -29.33 -4.41 8.39
CA HIS A 236 -28.83 -5.16 9.53
C HIS A 236 -28.27 -4.19 10.56
N HIS A 237 -28.87 -4.20 11.74
CA HIS A 237 -28.40 -3.42 12.88
C HIS A 237 -27.61 -4.31 13.82
N THR A 238 -26.45 -3.83 14.24
CA THR A 238 -25.61 -4.50 15.23
C THR A 238 -25.13 -3.46 16.25
N PRO A 239 -25.34 -3.67 17.56
CA PRO A 239 -25.02 -2.65 18.57
C PRO A 239 -23.53 -2.36 18.69
N VAL A 240 -22.68 -3.37 18.46
CA VAL A 240 -21.22 -3.27 18.53
C VAL A 240 -20.61 -4.05 17.39
N GLY A 241 -19.51 -3.56 16.84
CA GLY A 241 -18.67 -4.34 15.94
C GLY A 241 -17.23 -3.85 15.96
N THR A 242 -16.40 -4.53 15.17
CA THR A 242 -14.95 -4.33 15.18
C THR A 242 -14.48 -4.11 13.75
N LEU A 243 -13.81 -2.98 13.52
CA LEU A 243 -13.14 -2.69 12.25
C LEU A 243 -11.66 -3.00 12.42
N VAL A 244 -11.15 -3.93 11.61
CA VAL A 244 -9.72 -4.16 11.49
C VAL A 244 -9.23 -3.40 10.27
N VAL A 245 -8.32 -2.46 10.50
CA VAL A 245 -7.61 -1.74 9.45
C VAL A 245 -6.28 -2.43 9.27
N ASP A 246 -6.03 -2.94 8.08
CA ASP A 246 -4.73 -3.53 7.76
C ASP A 246 -3.65 -2.44 7.59
N PRO A 247 -2.39 -2.75 7.94
CA PRO A 247 -1.27 -1.88 7.63
C PRO A 247 -1.24 -1.53 6.13
N SER A 248 -1.00 -0.26 5.81
CA SER A 248 -0.97 0.24 4.43
C SER A 248 0.43 0.68 4.03
N PRO A 249 0.81 0.60 2.75
CA PRO A 249 2.09 1.11 2.29
C PRO A 249 2.16 2.64 2.42
N PRO A 250 3.37 3.20 2.54
CA PRO A 250 3.54 4.64 2.62
C PRO A 250 3.06 5.36 1.36
N MET A 251 2.52 6.56 1.53
CA MET A 251 2.15 7.44 0.43
C MET A 251 3.37 7.91 -0.36
N ALA A 252 4.52 8.04 0.31
CA ALA A 252 5.79 8.38 -0.32
C ALA A 252 6.98 7.89 0.52
N THR A 253 8.08 7.55 -0.14
CA THR A 253 9.37 7.22 0.48
C THR A 253 10.42 8.26 0.09
N GLY A 254 11.44 8.41 0.93
CA GLY A 254 12.41 9.48 0.80
C GLY A 254 13.43 9.49 1.92
N THR A 255 13.95 10.68 2.23
CA THR A 255 14.91 10.87 3.32
C THR A 255 14.55 12.09 4.16
N LEU A 256 14.84 11.98 5.44
CA LEU A 256 14.88 13.09 6.39
C LEU A 256 16.34 13.48 6.61
N THR A 257 16.65 14.78 6.53
CA THR A 257 17.97 15.33 6.82
C THR A 257 17.86 16.41 7.88
N LEU A 258 18.66 16.27 8.94
CA LEU A 258 18.84 17.31 9.95
C LEU A 258 20.24 17.91 9.78
N ARG A 259 20.35 19.24 9.89
CA ARG A 259 21.61 19.97 9.79
C ARG A 259 21.70 21.04 10.87
N SER A 260 22.69 20.90 11.74
CA SER A 260 23.06 21.89 12.74
C SER A 260 23.83 23.04 12.07
N ARG A 261 23.30 24.27 12.16
CA ARG A 261 24.02 25.46 11.66
C ARG A 261 25.21 25.85 12.53
N ARG A 262 25.17 25.49 13.82
CA ARG A 262 26.21 25.81 14.80
C ARG A 262 27.47 24.95 14.63
N THR A 263 27.30 23.65 14.47
CA THR A 263 28.41 22.69 14.40
C THR A 263 28.75 22.26 12.98
N GLY A 264 27.81 22.42 12.03
CA GLY A 264 27.93 21.87 10.68
C GLY A 264 27.57 20.39 10.59
N ASP A 265 27.28 19.74 11.72
CA ASP A 265 26.89 18.33 11.76
C ASP A 265 25.60 18.11 10.96
N ASN A 266 25.55 16.98 10.27
CA ASN A 266 24.39 16.55 9.55
C ASN A 266 24.13 15.06 9.78
N VAL A 267 22.86 14.68 9.73
CA VAL A 267 22.40 13.30 9.82
C VAL A 267 21.28 13.13 8.82
N GLN A 268 21.33 12.02 8.07
CA GLN A 268 20.33 11.68 7.08
C GLN A 268 19.84 10.25 7.34
N VAL A 269 18.53 10.09 7.40
CA VAL A 269 17.87 8.79 7.61
C VAL A 269 16.82 8.55 6.52
N PRO A 270 16.57 7.28 6.14
CA PRO A 270 15.42 6.92 5.34
C PRO A 270 14.12 7.38 6.02
N ALA A 271 13.14 7.82 5.23
CA ALA A 271 11.86 8.30 5.73
C ALA A 271 10.70 7.81 4.85
N ALA A 272 9.59 7.42 5.49
CA ALA A 272 8.35 7.01 4.82
C ALA A 272 7.16 7.82 5.36
N ALA A 273 6.44 8.49 4.47
CA ALA A 273 5.32 9.37 4.81
C ALA A 273 3.98 8.65 4.71
N TYR A 274 3.16 8.78 5.75
CA TYR A 274 1.81 8.26 5.86
C TYR A 274 0.85 9.41 6.17
N VAL A 275 -0.29 9.43 5.49
CA VAL A 275 -1.38 10.38 5.72
C VAL A 275 -2.65 9.57 5.88
N SER A 276 -3.44 9.89 6.92
CA SER A 276 -4.69 9.19 7.18
C SER A 276 -5.65 9.28 5.98
N ALA A 277 -6.26 8.15 5.62
CA ALA A 277 -7.34 8.11 4.63
C ALA A 277 -8.60 8.90 5.05
N MET A 278 -8.67 9.33 6.32
CA MET A 278 -9.74 10.19 6.83
C MET A 278 -9.53 11.68 6.48
N TYR A 279 -8.52 12.00 5.66
CA TYR A 279 -8.27 13.34 5.16
C TYR A 279 -9.52 13.98 4.54
N GLY A 280 -9.90 15.15 5.03
CA GLY A 280 -11.10 15.88 4.62
C GLY A 280 -12.41 15.42 5.29
N ARG A 281 -12.39 14.35 6.11
CA ARG A 281 -13.57 13.87 6.87
C ARG A 281 -13.49 14.15 8.37
N VAL A 282 -12.29 14.41 8.88
CA VAL A 282 -12.05 14.83 10.27
C VAL A 282 -11.65 16.31 10.33
N PRO A 283 -11.93 17.01 11.45
CA PRO A 283 -11.49 18.39 11.63
C PRO A 283 -9.97 18.55 11.42
N SER A 284 -9.56 19.64 10.77
CA SER A 284 -8.16 19.88 10.37
C SER A 284 -7.17 19.87 11.53
N HIS A 285 -7.60 20.26 12.73
CA HIS A 285 -6.76 20.30 13.94
C HIS A 285 -6.40 18.92 14.50
N VAL A 286 -7.11 17.86 14.10
CA VAL A 286 -6.82 16.47 14.49
C VAL A 286 -5.95 15.77 13.43
N LEU A 287 -5.82 16.38 12.25
CA LEU A 287 -5.16 15.72 11.14
C LEU A 287 -3.63 15.81 11.27
N GLN A 288 -3.00 14.65 11.23
CA GLN A 288 -1.55 14.50 11.31
C GLN A 288 -1.02 13.69 10.14
N ALA A 289 0.20 14.01 9.73
CA ALA A 289 1.02 13.15 8.88
C ALA A 289 2.05 12.46 9.77
N ARG A 290 2.21 11.14 9.62
CA ARG A 290 3.23 10.35 10.29
C ARG A 290 4.39 10.13 9.33
N ILE A 291 5.61 10.42 9.76
CA ILE A 291 6.83 10.15 9.03
C ILE A 291 7.63 9.13 9.82
N ASP A 292 7.66 7.91 9.30
CA ASP A 292 8.42 6.79 9.87
C ASP A 292 9.88 6.90 9.44
N CYS A 293 10.79 6.93 10.42
CA CYS A 293 12.23 7.04 10.22
C CYS A 293 12.99 5.83 10.81
N GLY A 294 12.31 4.71 11.07
CA GLY A 294 12.88 3.49 11.65
C GLY A 294 12.86 3.49 13.17
N LEU A 295 13.81 4.19 13.81
CA LEU A 295 13.95 4.24 15.28
C LEU A 295 13.15 5.37 15.96
N PHE A 296 12.43 6.14 15.16
CA PHE A 296 11.46 7.12 15.64
C PHE A 296 10.43 7.43 14.56
N ASP A 297 9.29 7.94 15.00
CA ASP A 297 8.30 8.59 14.17
C ASP A 297 8.30 10.10 14.40
N TRP A 298 8.02 10.82 13.33
CA TRP A 298 7.77 12.25 13.36
C TRP A 298 6.34 12.54 12.91
N TYR A 299 5.53 13.07 13.82
CA TYR A 299 4.16 13.48 13.54
C TYR A 299 4.12 14.98 13.25
N LEU A 300 3.53 15.37 12.12
CA LEU A 300 3.37 16.75 11.70
C LEU A 300 1.88 17.10 11.66
N SER A 301 1.49 18.21 12.28
CA SER A 301 0.10 18.71 12.13
C SER A 301 -0.14 19.23 10.71
N ALA A 302 -1.39 19.13 10.24
CA ALA A 302 -1.77 19.54 8.89
C ALA A 302 -1.52 21.03 8.59
N ASP A 303 -1.57 21.89 9.61
CA ASP A 303 -1.25 23.31 9.52
C ASP A 303 0.26 23.61 9.59
N GLY A 304 1.09 22.59 9.83
CA GLY A 304 2.53 22.71 10.01
C GLY A 304 2.95 23.48 11.26
N ALA A 305 2.01 23.84 12.14
CA ALA A 305 2.28 24.66 13.32
C ALA A 305 2.92 23.86 14.46
N SER A 306 2.75 22.53 14.47
CA SER A 306 3.28 21.66 15.51
C SER A 306 3.85 20.35 14.95
N ALA A 307 4.82 19.84 15.69
CA ALA A 307 5.52 18.61 15.39
C ALA A 307 5.70 17.82 16.69
N LYS A 308 5.54 16.50 16.63
CA LYS A 308 5.80 15.60 17.75
C LYS A 308 6.79 14.52 17.32
N PHE A 309 7.86 14.39 18.08
CA PHE A 309 8.81 13.29 17.96
C PHE A 309 8.37 12.14 18.88
N ALA A 310 8.30 10.93 18.36
CA ALA A 310 7.99 9.73 19.12
C ALA A 310 9.08 8.68 18.89
N SER A 311 9.84 8.35 19.94
CA SER A 311 10.84 7.28 19.87
C SER A 311 10.15 5.92 19.69
N THR A 312 10.63 5.12 18.74
CA THR A 312 10.25 3.71 18.57
C THR A 312 11.39 2.77 18.97
N LEU A 313 12.55 3.32 19.36
CA LEU A 313 13.66 2.56 19.92
C LEU A 313 13.24 1.83 21.20
N ASP A 314 13.38 0.52 21.19
CA ASP A 314 13.43 -0.32 22.38
C ASP A 314 14.88 -0.40 22.88
N PRO A 315 15.21 0.12 24.08
CA PRO A 315 16.58 0.17 24.60
C PRO A 315 17.28 -1.19 24.72
N GLU A 316 16.51 -2.28 24.85
CA GLU A 316 17.02 -3.65 25.00
C GLU A 316 17.18 -4.37 23.67
N SER A 317 16.45 -3.93 22.63
CA SER A 317 16.46 -4.57 21.33
C SER A 317 17.71 -4.19 20.53
N PRO A 318 18.48 -5.16 20.00
CA PRO A 318 19.63 -4.87 19.15
C PRO A 318 19.22 -4.26 17.81
N VAL A 319 19.83 -3.12 17.45
CA VAL A 319 19.65 -2.43 16.16
C VAL A 319 21.01 -2.19 15.52
N LYS A 320 21.05 -1.84 14.23
CA LYS A 320 22.32 -1.50 13.57
C LYS A 320 22.96 -0.31 14.26
N LEU A 321 24.27 -0.38 14.51
CA LEU A 321 25.03 0.68 15.16
C LEU A 321 24.90 2.01 14.42
N GLU A 322 24.90 1.98 13.08
CA GLU A 322 24.74 3.16 12.23
C GLU A 322 23.38 3.84 12.45
N ASP A 323 22.30 3.05 12.55
CA ASP A 323 20.96 3.56 12.80
C ASP A 323 20.83 4.10 14.24
N LEU A 324 21.39 3.40 15.23
CA LEU A 324 21.43 3.85 16.62
C LEU A 324 22.22 5.15 16.77
N HIS A 325 23.38 5.25 16.11
CA HIS A 325 24.19 6.46 16.07
C HIS A 325 23.40 7.62 15.47
N ALA A 326 22.75 7.41 14.31
CA ALA A 326 21.92 8.43 13.67
C ALA A 326 20.77 8.89 14.60
N TYR A 327 20.08 7.97 15.26
CA TYR A 327 19.05 8.28 16.25
C TYR A 327 19.60 9.13 17.41
N LEU A 328 20.72 8.71 18.02
CA LEU A 328 21.33 9.43 19.14
C LEU A 328 21.80 10.83 18.74
N GLN A 329 22.31 10.99 17.52
CA GLN A 329 22.70 12.27 16.95
C GLN A 329 21.50 13.18 16.73
N ILE A 330 20.38 12.64 16.21
CA ILE A 330 19.11 13.37 16.04
C ILE A 330 18.58 13.85 17.40
N VAL A 331 18.55 12.99 18.42
CA VAL A 331 18.12 13.35 19.77
C VAL A 331 19.02 14.45 20.36
N ALA A 332 20.34 14.35 20.18
CA ALA A 332 21.28 15.39 20.62
C ALA A 332 21.03 16.74 19.92
N MET A 333 20.79 16.73 18.60
CA MET A 333 20.46 17.93 17.82
C MET A 333 19.12 18.55 18.27
N LEU A 334 18.10 17.74 18.52
CA LEU A 334 16.76 18.20 18.93
C LEU A 334 16.72 18.74 20.37
N ASN A 335 17.59 18.26 21.26
CA ASN A 335 17.75 18.80 22.60
C ASN A 335 18.44 20.19 22.59
N GLN A 336 19.17 20.55 21.53
CA GLN A 336 19.87 21.84 21.37
C GLN A 336 19.71 22.42 19.95
N PRO A 337 18.48 22.75 19.52
CA PRO A 337 18.19 22.94 18.09
C PRO A 337 18.47 24.34 17.57
N GLU A 338 19.44 25.10 18.10
CA GLU A 338 19.71 26.48 17.67
C GLU A 338 19.89 26.62 16.15
N GLY A 339 18.82 27.02 15.43
CA GLY A 339 18.80 27.10 13.97
C GLY A 339 18.89 25.76 13.25
N LEU A 340 18.38 24.67 13.84
CA LEU A 340 18.42 23.32 13.28
C LEU A 340 17.56 23.23 12.02
N GLY A 341 18.21 23.04 10.87
CA GLY A 341 17.54 22.85 9.60
C GLY A 341 17.02 21.42 9.46
N VAL A 342 15.75 21.26 9.14
CA VAL A 342 15.12 19.97 8.85
C VAL A 342 14.65 19.97 7.41
N GLU A 343 15.01 18.93 6.66
CA GLU A 343 14.63 18.73 5.26
C GLU A 343 13.96 17.36 5.08
N PHE A 344 12.80 17.37 4.43
CA PHE A 344 12.15 16.18 3.91
C PHE A 344 12.24 16.16 2.39
N LYS A 345 12.77 15.07 1.84
CA LYS A 345 12.89 14.85 0.40
C LYS A 345 12.24 13.53 0.02
N PHE A 346 10.99 13.60 -0.46
CA PHE A 346 10.22 12.44 -0.92
C PHE A 346 10.24 12.34 -2.45
N VAL A 347 10.26 11.12 -2.97
CA VAL A 347 10.28 10.86 -4.43
C VAL A 347 9.02 11.44 -5.09
N GLY A 348 9.20 12.23 -6.15
CA GLY A 348 8.10 12.83 -6.91
C GLY A 348 7.35 13.97 -6.18
N ARG A 349 7.86 14.46 -5.05
CA ARG A 349 7.26 15.56 -4.26
C ARG A 349 8.23 16.73 -4.15
N PRO A 350 7.73 17.97 -3.98
CA PRO A 350 8.57 19.11 -3.64
C PRO A 350 9.34 18.87 -2.34
N ARG A 351 10.57 19.36 -2.29
CA ARG A 351 11.35 19.41 -1.05
C ARG A 351 10.63 20.30 -0.03
N VAL A 352 10.50 19.80 1.19
CA VAL A 352 9.95 20.57 2.32
C VAL A 352 11.07 20.81 3.31
N SER A 353 11.21 22.05 3.78
CA SER A 353 12.23 22.41 4.77
C SER A 353 11.67 23.30 5.86
N ALA A 354 12.09 23.05 7.09
CA ALA A 354 11.76 23.84 8.26
C ALA A 354 13.02 24.18 9.06
N THR A 355 12.92 25.15 9.96
CA THR A 355 13.96 25.44 10.95
C THR A 355 13.33 25.31 12.33
N ILE A 356 13.93 24.48 13.18
CA ILE A 356 13.54 24.33 14.57
C ILE A 356 14.43 25.26 15.38
N ASN A 357 13.86 26.03 16.30
CA ASN A 357 14.60 26.91 17.20
C ASN A 357 14.38 26.59 18.68
N ASN A 358 13.30 25.86 19.00
CA ASN A 358 12.94 25.53 20.38
C ASN A 358 13.20 24.03 20.61
N GLY A 359 13.94 23.73 21.68
CA GLY A 359 14.24 22.36 22.09
C GLY A 359 13.01 21.60 22.55
N SER A 360 13.05 20.29 22.34
CA SER A 360 12.18 19.32 23.01
C SER A 360 12.95 18.69 24.16
N SER A 361 12.34 18.46 25.32
CA SER A 361 12.94 17.68 26.41
C SER A 361 12.87 16.19 26.06
N LEU A 362 13.74 15.73 25.17
CA LEU A 362 13.83 14.31 24.82
C LEU A 362 14.69 13.57 25.85
N PRO A 363 14.52 12.25 25.99
CA PRO A 363 15.38 11.45 26.85
C PRO A 363 16.85 11.67 26.45
N ALA A 364 17.65 12.15 27.40
CA ALA A 364 19.09 12.26 27.19
C ALA A 364 19.73 10.91 27.55
N PHE A 365 20.68 10.47 26.71
CA PHE A 365 21.53 9.31 26.98
C PHE A 365 22.98 9.79 27.08
N PRO A 366 23.42 10.27 28.26
CA PRO A 366 24.75 10.85 28.41
C PRO A 366 25.84 9.89 27.97
N GLY A 367 26.72 10.35 27.08
CA GLY A 367 27.84 9.57 26.57
C GLY A 367 27.49 8.47 25.55
N ALA A 368 26.22 8.17 25.30
CA ALA A 368 25.82 7.13 24.35
C ALA A 368 26.27 7.44 22.92
N LEU A 369 26.06 8.70 22.46
CA LEU A 369 26.49 9.14 21.14
C LEU A 369 28.01 9.01 20.96
N GLU A 370 28.77 9.46 21.97
CA GLU A 370 30.23 9.34 21.98
C GLU A 370 30.70 7.87 21.94
N LEU A 371 29.99 6.97 22.62
CA LEU A 371 30.29 5.53 22.59
C LEU A 371 30.00 4.91 21.23
N ALA A 372 28.86 5.26 20.62
CA ALA A 372 28.52 4.82 19.27
C ALA A 372 29.56 5.32 18.25
N ASP A 373 29.99 6.58 18.37
CA ASP A 373 31.10 7.17 17.61
C ASP A 373 32.41 6.38 17.76
N CYS A 374 32.76 6.00 19.00
CA CYS A 374 33.95 5.19 19.26
C CYS A 374 33.86 3.83 18.56
N LEU A 375 32.72 3.15 18.64
CA LEU A 375 32.51 1.86 17.98
C LEU A 375 32.54 1.97 16.45
N LEU A 376 31.94 3.00 15.86
CA LEU A 376 32.00 3.22 14.42
C LEU A 376 33.45 3.43 13.94
N LYS A 377 34.25 4.17 14.72
CA LYS A 377 35.68 4.34 14.43
C LYS A 377 36.47 3.05 14.64
N ILE A 378 36.14 2.23 15.65
CA ILE A 378 36.72 0.89 15.81
C ILE A 378 36.42 0.03 14.57
N LYS A 379 35.16 -0.04 14.13
CA LYS A 379 34.79 -0.76 12.89
C LYS A 379 35.64 -0.32 11.71
N ALA A 380 35.77 1.00 11.50
CA ALA A 380 36.59 1.55 10.43
C ALA A 380 38.08 1.15 10.57
N THR A 381 38.65 1.24 11.78
CA THR A 381 40.03 0.83 12.06
C THR A 381 40.28 -0.64 11.75
N PHE A 382 39.30 -1.50 12.02
CA PHE A 382 39.38 -2.95 11.76
C PHE A 382 38.92 -3.36 10.35
N GLY A 383 38.42 -2.42 9.54
CA GLY A 383 37.88 -2.73 8.21
C GLY A 383 36.57 -3.54 8.25
N ASP A 384 35.82 -3.51 9.35
CA ASP A 384 34.55 -4.22 9.49
C ASP A 384 33.45 -3.53 8.67
N ARG A 385 33.07 -4.17 7.55
CA ARG A 385 31.97 -3.72 6.69
C ARG A 385 30.64 -4.40 6.98
N SER A 386 30.60 -5.36 7.90
CA SER A 386 29.39 -6.10 8.23
C SER A 386 28.58 -5.35 9.29
N ASP A 387 27.26 -5.54 9.30
CA ASP A 387 26.37 -4.90 10.29
C ASP A 387 26.82 -5.24 11.73
N LEU A 388 26.90 -4.25 12.62
CA LEU A 388 27.07 -4.48 14.05
C LEU A 388 25.74 -4.16 14.74
N ASN A 389 25.07 -5.19 15.24
CA ASN A 389 23.80 -5.02 15.95
C ASN A 389 24.06 -4.91 17.45
N ILE A 390 23.59 -3.83 18.07
CA ILE A 390 23.78 -3.56 19.49
C ILE A 390 22.56 -2.82 20.03
N SER A 391 22.16 -3.13 21.27
CA SER A 391 21.12 -2.39 21.98
C SER A 391 21.70 -1.16 22.66
N LEU A 392 20.85 -0.20 23.02
CA LEU A 392 21.29 0.99 23.74
C LEU A 392 21.85 0.63 25.13
N VAL A 393 21.22 -0.33 25.81
CA VAL A 393 21.67 -0.83 27.12
C VAL A 393 23.05 -1.47 27.00
N ALA A 394 23.26 -2.39 26.06
CA ALA A 394 24.56 -3.03 25.86
C ALA A 394 25.67 -2.03 25.48
N LEU A 395 25.33 -0.98 24.71
CA LEU A 395 26.27 0.09 24.38
C LEU A 395 26.75 0.85 25.63
N LEU A 396 25.82 1.19 26.53
CA LEU A 396 26.10 1.91 27.76
C LEU A 396 26.86 1.05 28.78
N GLU A 397 26.47 -0.22 28.93
CA GLU A 397 27.16 -1.20 29.78
C GLU A 397 28.61 -1.42 29.32
N GLY A 398 28.86 -1.43 28.01
CA GLY A 398 30.19 -1.55 27.43
C GLY A 398 31.07 -0.29 27.55
N SER A 399 30.60 0.79 28.20
CA SER A 399 31.31 2.06 28.23
C SER A 399 32.72 2.00 28.82
N ASN A 400 32.90 1.17 29.84
CA ASN A 400 34.18 0.97 30.55
C ASN A 400 35.22 0.18 29.75
N ILE A 401 34.81 -0.54 28.69
CA ILE A 401 35.72 -1.31 27.83
C ILE A 401 35.89 -0.64 26.45
N ILE A 402 34.82 -0.06 25.89
CA ILE A 402 34.85 0.57 24.57
C ILE A 402 35.77 1.80 24.56
N ARG A 403 35.64 2.69 25.56
CA ARG A 403 36.42 3.95 25.58
C ARG A 403 37.91 3.68 25.74
N PRO A 404 38.37 2.86 26.72
CA PRO A 404 39.79 2.60 26.86
C PRO A 404 40.36 1.85 25.65
N PHE A 405 39.62 0.88 25.08
CA PHE A 405 40.05 0.18 23.87
C PHE A 405 40.24 1.16 22.71
N PHE A 406 39.26 2.03 22.44
CA PHE A 406 39.37 3.05 21.39
C PHE A 406 40.52 4.03 21.66
N ALA A 407 40.63 4.54 22.88
CA ALA A 407 41.68 5.50 23.25
C ALA A 407 43.07 4.89 23.09
N TYR A 408 43.25 3.64 23.50
CA TYR A 408 44.50 2.91 23.36
C TYR A 408 44.84 2.63 21.89
N MET A 409 43.90 2.10 21.10
CA MET A 409 44.08 1.85 19.67
C MET A 409 44.42 3.11 18.85
N ASN A 410 44.07 4.30 19.35
CA ASN A 410 44.40 5.59 18.73
C ASN A 410 45.57 6.31 19.41
N GLN A 411 46.36 5.62 20.24
CA GLN A 411 47.53 6.18 20.94
C GLN A 411 47.20 7.43 21.80
N LYS A 412 45.95 7.55 22.25
CA LYS A 412 45.49 8.61 23.17
C LYS A 412 45.55 8.21 24.63
N ALA A 413 45.74 6.92 24.90
CA ALA A 413 45.99 6.36 26.22
C ALA A 413 47.25 5.49 26.17
N SER A 414 47.94 5.38 27.30
CA SER A 414 49.01 4.41 27.49
C SER A 414 48.55 3.33 28.46
N ALA A 415 48.96 2.09 28.22
CA ALA A 415 48.82 0.99 29.16
C ALA A 415 50.17 0.69 29.82
N ARG A 416 50.13 0.04 30.97
CA ARG A 416 51.32 -0.51 31.61
C ARG A 416 51.16 -2.02 31.71
N LEU A 417 52.13 -2.73 31.15
CA LEU A 417 52.16 -4.17 31.13
C LEU A 417 52.96 -4.66 32.34
N TYR A 418 52.51 -5.73 32.98
CA TYR A 418 53.15 -6.33 34.15
C TYR A 418 53.23 -7.84 33.99
N TRP A 419 54.39 -8.44 34.28
CA TRP A 419 54.57 -9.90 34.29
C TRP A 419 55.70 -10.29 35.26
N PRO A 420 55.77 -11.56 35.71
CA PRO A 420 56.81 -12.03 36.61
C PRO A 420 58.21 -11.93 36.00
N ALA A 421 59.23 -11.55 36.79
CA ALA A 421 60.59 -11.38 36.29
C ALA A 421 61.31 -12.69 35.93
N GLY A 422 60.88 -13.83 36.49
CA GLY A 422 61.61 -15.09 36.33
C GLY A 422 63.03 -14.97 36.88
N ASP A 423 64.02 -15.40 36.11
CA ASP A 423 65.45 -15.36 36.48
C ASP A 423 66.16 -14.04 36.12
N LEU A 424 65.44 -13.08 35.52
CA LEU A 424 66.03 -11.81 35.07
C LEU A 424 66.09 -10.81 36.22
N THR A 425 67.27 -10.22 36.45
CA THR A 425 67.54 -9.32 37.59
C THR A 425 67.77 -7.87 37.21
N GLU A 426 67.87 -7.54 35.92
CA GLU A 426 68.24 -6.21 35.43
C GLU A 426 67.23 -5.65 34.42
N ALA A 427 67.20 -4.32 34.29
CA ALA A 427 66.41 -3.61 33.29
C ALA A 427 67.01 -3.78 31.88
N TYR A 428 66.17 -3.95 30.87
CA TYR A 428 66.59 -4.06 29.47
C TYR A 428 65.51 -3.56 28.52
N GLU A 429 65.87 -3.27 27.27
CA GLU A 429 64.89 -2.94 26.23
C GLU A 429 64.38 -4.20 25.56
N ALA A 430 63.07 -4.26 25.34
CA ALA A 430 62.42 -5.39 24.69
C ALA A 430 61.16 -4.95 23.95
N VAL A 431 60.64 -5.86 23.13
CA VAL A 431 59.33 -5.75 22.50
C VAL A 431 58.41 -6.78 23.12
N VAL A 432 57.26 -6.35 23.63
CA VAL A 432 56.22 -7.24 24.15
C VAL A 432 55.10 -7.36 23.13
N VAL A 433 54.85 -8.59 22.68
CA VAL A 433 53.70 -8.94 21.84
C VAL A 433 52.55 -9.36 22.74
N THR A 434 51.44 -8.63 22.67
CA THR A 434 50.24 -8.89 23.48
C THR A 434 48.97 -8.87 22.63
N LYS A 435 47.92 -9.52 23.15
CA LYS A 435 46.59 -9.54 22.56
C LYS A 435 45.74 -8.44 23.21
N LEU A 436 45.03 -7.68 22.39
CA LEU A 436 44.00 -6.76 22.82
C LEU A 436 42.69 -7.13 22.11
N ASP A 437 41.62 -7.35 22.86
CA ASP A 437 40.32 -7.67 22.28
C ASP A 437 39.17 -6.86 22.89
N LEU A 438 38.16 -6.59 22.07
CA LEU A 438 36.89 -5.99 22.48
C LEU A 438 35.75 -6.84 21.95
N THR A 439 34.96 -7.41 22.86
CA THR A 439 33.76 -8.16 22.49
C THR A 439 32.51 -7.30 22.71
N VAL A 440 31.76 -7.04 21.64
CA VAL A 440 30.57 -6.17 21.65
C VAL A 440 29.65 -6.51 20.48
N GLY A 441 28.32 -6.52 20.72
CA GLY A 441 27.32 -6.75 19.66
C GLY A 441 27.51 -8.06 18.89
N GLY A 442 27.92 -9.13 19.58
CA GLY A 442 28.18 -10.43 18.97
C GLY A 442 29.42 -10.48 18.07
N LYS A 443 30.35 -9.54 18.21
CA LYS A 443 31.64 -9.52 17.50
C LYS A 443 32.79 -9.34 18.48
N CYS A 444 33.95 -9.86 18.10
CA CYS A 444 35.21 -9.68 18.79
C CYS A 444 36.20 -8.96 17.86
N TYR A 445 36.58 -7.74 18.22
CA TYR A 445 37.63 -6.97 17.54
C TYR A 445 38.96 -7.31 18.20
N LEU A 446 39.82 -8.06 17.51
CA LEU A 446 41.06 -8.60 18.05
C LEU A 446 42.27 -7.98 17.35
N ALA A 447 43.16 -7.37 18.12
CA ALA A 447 44.45 -6.87 17.66
C ALA A 447 45.60 -7.58 18.39
N ILE A 448 46.65 -7.92 17.63
CA ILE A 448 47.94 -8.33 18.16
C ILE A 448 48.86 -7.12 18.01
N ILE A 449 49.42 -6.67 19.12
CA ILE A 449 50.23 -5.45 19.19
C ILE A 449 51.63 -5.75 19.72
N ALA A 450 52.63 -5.09 19.14
CA ALA A 450 54.01 -5.08 19.61
C ALA A 450 54.30 -3.74 20.28
N THR A 451 54.57 -3.78 21.59
CA THR A 451 54.98 -2.61 22.36
C THR A 451 56.48 -2.67 22.61
N SER A 452 57.24 -1.69 22.13
CA SER A 452 58.66 -1.54 22.46
C SER A 452 58.85 -0.63 23.67
N GLY A 453 59.75 -0.97 24.58
CA GLY A 453 60.12 -0.07 25.67
C GLY A 453 61.14 -0.64 26.64
N GLU A 454 61.58 0.22 27.55
CA GLU A 454 62.45 -0.16 28.67
C GLU A 454 61.65 -0.94 29.72
N MET A 455 62.20 -2.08 30.13
CA MET A 455 61.64 -2.95 31.16
C MET A 455 62.22 -2.58 32.51
N THR A 456 61.35 -2.23 33.45
CA THR A 456 61.75 -1.83 34.80
C THR A 456 61.36 -2.92 35.80
N LEU A 457 62.33 -3.46 36.55
CA LEU A 457 62.07 -4.41 37.62
C LEU A 457 61.47 -3.67 38.83
N LEU A 458 60.29 -4.12 39.27
CA LEU A 458 59.59 -3.58 40.42
C LEU A 458 60.01 -4.29 41.71
N PRO A 459 59.88 -3.66 42.89
CA PRO A 459 60.22 -4.26 44.18
C PRO A 459 59.45 -5.54 44.51
N ASP A 460 58.32 -5.79 43.85
CA ASP A 460 57.49 -6.98 44.02
C ASP A 460 57.88 -8.14 43.10
N GLY A 461 59.02 -8.04 42.39
CA GLY A 461 59.54 -9.08 41.50
C GLY A 461 58.86 -9.17 40.14
N ARG A 462 58.09 -8.15 39.74
CA ARG A 462 57.50 -8.05 38.39
C ARG A 462 58.26 -7.07 37.53
N PHE A 463 58.33 -7.31 36.22
CA PHE A 463 58.68 -6.24 35.28
C PHE A 463 57.47 -5.38 34.96
N SER A 464 57.74 -4.11 34.68
CA SER A 464 56.79 -3.15 34.14
C SER A 464 57.33 -2.50 32.88
N MET A 465 56.47 -2.35 31.88
CA MET A 465 56.75 -1.58 30.67
C MET A 465 55.58 -0.66 30.33
N SER A 466 55.89 0.60 29.97
CA SER A 466 54.90 1.59 29.55
C SER A 466 54.71 1.55 28.02
N SER A 467 53.47 1.35 27.57
CA SER A 467 53.12 1.30 26.15
C SER A 467 52.80 2.68 25.59
N LYS A 468 53.78 3.59 25.62
CA LYS A 468 53.62 4.93 25.02
C LYS A 468 53.50 4.89 23.50
N ALA A 469 54.07 3.87 22.85
CA ALA A 469 53.94 3.59 21.42
C ALA A 469 53.88 2.08 21.20
N PHE A 470 53.13 1.65 20.19
CA PHE A 470 53.04 0.24 19.77
C PHE A 470 52.74 0.15 18.28
N ASP A 471 53.17 -0.96 17.69
CA ASP A 471 52.81 -1.37 16.33
C ASP A 471 51.67 -2.38 16.36
N THR A 472 50.71 -2.24 15.45
CA THR A 472 49.67 -3.27 15.25
C THR A 472 50.19 -4.29 14.26
N ILE A 473 50.54 -5.49 14.75
CA ILE A 473 51.06 -6.59 13.93
C ILE A 473 49.93 -7.19 13.10
N TYR A 474 48.79 -7.42 13.74
CA TYR A 474 47.63 -8.07 13.13
C TYR A 474 46.35 -7.54 13.74
N LYS A 475 45.29 -7.49 12.94
CA LYS A 475 43.95 -7.15 13.41
C LYS A 475 42.92 -7.94 12.61
N THR A 476 41.89 -8.42 13.28
CA THR A 476 40.80 -9.15 12.65
C THR A 476 39.50 -8.94 13.44
N VAL A 477 38.40 -9.34 12.83
CA VAL A 477 37.06 -9.34 13.44
C VAL A 477 36.53 -10.75 13.38
N LEU A 478 36.21 -11.28 14.56
CA LEU A 478 35.75 -12.66 14.74
C LEU A 478 34.37 -12.65 15.39
N ARG A 479 33.66 -13.76 15.29
CA ARG A 479 32.54 -14.06 16.18
C ARG A 479 33.06 -14.60 17.53
N PRO A 480 32.33 -14.42 18.64
CA PRO A 480 32.76 -14.88 19.96
C PRO A 480 33.10 -16.38 20.04
N ASP A 481 32.43 -17.22 19.25
CA ASP A 481 32.69 -18.65 19.12
C ASP A 481 33.96 -18.95 18.31
N GLU A 482 34.23 -18.19 17.24
CA GLU A 482 35.46 -18.28 16.44
C GLU A 482 36.71 -17.92 17.25
N CYS A 483 36.58 -17.08 18.29
CA CYS A 483 37.71 -16.76 19.18
C CYS A 483 38.26 -17.97 19.95
N ARG A 484 37.57 -19.11 19.94
CA ARG A 484 37.99 -20.37 20.59
C ARG A 484 38.23 -21.51 19.59
N ASP A 485 38.05 -21.23 18.31
CA ASP A 485 38.23 -22.22 17.25
C ASP A 485 39.72 -22.58 17.11
N GLU A 486 40.04 -23.86 17.03
CA GLU A 486 41.43 -24.33 17.01
C GLU A 486 42.21 -23.81 15.80
N GLU A 487 41.57 -23.72 14.62
CA GLU A 487 42.23 -23.23 13.41
C GLU A 487 42.55 -21.74 13.55
N THR A 488 41.60 -20.97 14.07
CA THR A 488 41.77 -19.55 14.40
C THR A 488 42.89 -19.34 15.41
N LEU A 489 42.91 -20.10 16.50
CA LEU A 489 43.95 -20.01 17.53
C LEU A 489 45.34 -20.38 16.99
N ARG A 490 45.44 -21.42 16.14
CA ARG A 490 46.69 -21.77 15.46
C ARG A 490 47.18 -20.66 14.54
N HIS A 491 46.28 -20.05 13.77
CA HIS A 491 46.64 -18.93 12.91
C HIS A 491 47.13 -17.73 13.72
N LEU A 492 46.44 -17.37 14.80
CA LEU A 492 46.84 -16.27 15.68
C LEU A 492 48.19 -16.57 16.37
N GLN A 493 48.43 -17.81 16.78
CA GLN A 493 49.72 -18.22 17.34
C GLN A 493 50.84 -18.10 16.30
N GLN A 494 50.60 -18.54 15.06
CA GLN A 494 51.57 -18.41 13.97
C GLN A 494 51.95 -16.94 13.72
N VAL A 495 50.99 -16.01 13.74
CA VAL A 495 51.26 -14.57 13.61
C VAL A 495 52.19 -14.06 14.72
N VAL A 496 52.02 -14.54 15.96
CA VAL A 496 52.87 -14.17 17.10
C VAL A 496 54.27 -14.79 16.97
N ASP A 497 54.36 -16.04 16.50
CA ASP A 497 55.61 -16.77 16.36
C ASP A 497 56.48 -16.18 15.23
N ASP A 498 55.86 -15.85 14.10
CA ASP A 498 56.51 -15.28 12.91
C ASP A 498 56.98 -13.82 13.12
N TYR A 499 56.49 -13.13 14.15
CA TYR A 499 56.92 -11.77 14.46
C TYR A 499 58.39 -11.74 14.96
N SER A 500 59.20 -10.88 14.34
CA SER A 500 60.60 -10.68 14.68
C SER A 500 60.94 -9.20 14.85
N HIS A 501 61.90 -8.90 15.72
CA HIS A 501 62.39 -7.54 15.95
C HIS A 501 63.89 -7.59 16.27
N THR A 502 64.58 -6.45 16.14
CA THR A 502 66.00 -6.30 16.53
C THR A 502 66.23 -6.34 18.04
N LEU A 503 65.16 -6.16 18.82
CA LEU A 503 65.16 -6.23 20.28
C LEU A 503 64.62 -7.61 20.70
N PRO A 504 64.97 -8.10 21.92
CA PRO A 504 64.35 -9.29 22.48
C PRO A 504 62.82 -9.22 22.43
N VAL A 505 62.18 -10.25 21.88
CA VAL A 505 60.72 -10.33 21.76
C VAL A 505 60.15 -11.21 22.86
N LEU A 506 59.30 -10.63 23.70
CA LEU A 506 58.52 -11.33 24.72
C LEU A 506 57.10 -11.53 24.24
N ARG A 507 56.68 -12.80 24.14
CA ARG A 507 55.35 -13.19 23.66
C ARG A 507 54.45 -13.43 24.87
N LEU A 508 53.62 -12.44 25.21
CA LEU A 508 52.60 -12.58 26.26
C LEU A 508 51.24 -13.02 25.70
N ALA A 509 51.08 -12.95 24.38
CA ALA A 509 49.95 -13.58 23.70
C ALA A 509 50.26 -15.07 23.47
N SER A 510 49.62 -15.96 24.25
CA SER A 510 49.52 -17.39 23.93
C SER A 510 48.09 -17.70 23.53
N PHE A 511 47.92 -18.37 22.40
CA PHE A 511 46.61 -18.79 21.88
C PHE A 511 46.40 -20.30 21.95
N ILE A 512 47.46 -21.07 22.21
CA ILE A 512 47.47 -22.53 22.39
C ILE A 512 47.99 -22.86 23.78
#